data_AF-A0A2G2LID4-F1
#
_entry.id   AF-A0A2G2LID4-F1
#
_cell.length_a   1.000
_cell.length_b   1.000
_cell.length_c   1.000
_cell.angle_alpha   90.00
_cell.angle_beta   90.00
_cell.angle_gamma   90.00
#
_symmetry.space_group_name_H-M   'P 1'
#
loop_
_entity.id
_entity.type
_entity.pdbx_description
1 polymer ?
#
loop_
_entity_poly.entity_id
_entity_poly.type
_entity_poly.pdbx_seq_one_letter_code
_entity_poly.pdbx_strand_id
1 'polypeptide(L)'
;MATDIGIVKTLIGTAVAIDSNGSERNLLAGDKVYADEVIATGSASAIEIEFSDGSLMDMGRNSQALLDAEIFDPQQTADVETETDIAALQQAILDGDDPLNTGEATAAGSQTEGGNEGVTAVVIDHLAPIVEVTSGFETTGPTVAFPELTVEEQGVVNGVSGPPTVTIDDEDLAVTTADHSVVEATGSTIVGDITVTASAGNTITAVTVGGLDITNATAVNVVLPATAEGQLTITGYDAGTGAITYSYVEDSATEDHTAGDDSIRDSFIVSVTDTGGATATNSLDIQIIDTAPTANVDVNAIDEGSATVVGNVVTTGAGADTLGADATSVTGAAAGTSVVDVVGGVALSIAGTYGSVVINANGSYTYTLDNSNTTVQGLDDLEAVTDTFSYTITDQDGDSSTTTLVITVNGQTDGPPTVTIENTDL
;
A
#
# COMPACT_ATOMS: atom_id res chain seq x y z
N MET A 1 -30.06 -1.85 -28.69
CA MET A 1 -29.08 -0.75 -28.61
C MET A 1 -28.25 -1.07 -27.38
N ALA A 2 -26.93 -1.13 -27.51
CA ALA A 2 -26.06 -1.38 -26.37
C ALA A 2 -26.27 -0.24 -25.35
N THR A 3 -26.48 -0.60 -24.09
CA THR A 3 -26.66 0.37 -23.01
C THR A 3 -25.27 0.81 -22.57
N ASP A 4 -24.99 2.10 -22.74
CA ASP A 4 -23.77 2.74 -22.24
C ASP A 4 -23.81 2.75 -20.71
N ILE A 5 -22.74 2.29 -20.08
CA ILE A 5 -22.67 2.14 -18.61
C ILE A 5 -21.47 2.86 -17.99
N GLY A 6 -20.46 3.23 -18.79
CA GLY A 6 -19.27 3.89 -18.29
C GLY A 6 -18.29 4.31 -19.38
N ILE A 7 -17.24 5.01 -18.96
CA ILE A 7 -16.18 5.54 -19.81
C ILE A 7 -14.84 5.07 -19.28
N VAL A 8 -13.95 4.66 -20.18
CA VAL A 8 -12.55 4.35 -19.84
C VAL A 8 -11.87 5.66 -19.45
N LYS A 9 -11.53 5.79 -18.16
CA LYS A 9 -10.93 6.99 -17.58
C LYS A 9 -9.44 7.03 -17.86
N THR A 10 -8.78 5.90 -17.63
CA THR A 10 -7.34 5.71 -17.82
C THR A 10 -7.09 4.35 -18.45
N LEU A 11 -6.15 4.27 -19.40
CA LEU A 11 -5.70 3.00 -19.97
C LEU A 11 -4.19 3.04 -20.21
N ILE A 12 -3.48 2.07 -19.64
CA ILE A 12 -2.08 1.78 -19.89
C ILE A 12 -2.03 0.41 -20.57
N GLY A 13 -1.23 0.26 -21.64
CA GLY A 13 -1.12 -0.98 -22.40
C GLY A 13 -2.27 -1.23 -23.39
N THR A 14 -2.70 -2.48 -23.53
CA THR A 14 -3.79 -2.92 -24.42
C THR A 14 -4.97 -3.51 -23.64
N ALA A 15 -6.19 -3.06 -23.96
CA ALA A 15 -7.43 -3.69 -23.49
C ALA A 15 -8.43 -3.83 -24.64
N VAL A 16 -9.28 -4.86 -24.56
CA VAL A 16 -10.37 -5.10 -25.51
C VAL A 16 -11.69 -5.25 -24.77
N ALA A 17 -12.77 -4.76 -25.37
CA ALA A 17 -14.14 -5.10 -25.02
C ALA A 17 -14.67 -6.15 -25.99
N ILE A 18 -15.26 -7.22 -25.45
CA ILE A 18 -15.83 -8.33 -26.22
C ILE A 18 -17.34 -8.29 -26.03
N ASP A 19 -18.09 -8.10 -27.10
CA ASP A 19 -19.55 -8.05 -27.03
C ASP A 19 -20.19 -9.45 -26.87
N SER A 20 -21.51 -9.48 -26.65
CA SER A 20 -22.28 -10.72 -26.51
C SER A 20 -22.23 -11.66 -27.74
N ASN A 21 -21.74 -11.17 -28.88
CA ASN A 21 -21.58 -11.93 -30.12
C ASN A 21 -20.13 -12.40 -30.32
N GLY A 22 -19.23 -12.09 -29.39
CA GLY A 22 -17.80 -12.39 -29.46
C GLY A 22 -17.00 -11.43 -30.34
N SER A 23 -17.57 -10.27 -30.71
CA SER A 23 -16.85 -9.25 -31.46
C SER A 23 -15.96 -8.45 -30.53
N GLU A 24 -14.67 -8.39 -30.86
CA GLU A 24 -13.68 -7.64 -30.09
C GLU A 24 -13.52 -6.21 -30.60
N ARG A 25 -13.35 -5.28 -29.67
CA ARG A 25 -13.06 -3.86 -29.91
C ARG A 25 -11.93 -3.41 -29.01
N ASN A 26 -10.85 -2.89 -29.60
CA ASN A 26 -9.78 -2.26 -28.83
C ASN A 26 -10.33 -1.03 -28.12
N LEU A 27 -9.96 -0.89 -26.85
CA LEU A 27 -10.32 0.25 -26.01
C LEU A 27 -9.19 1.27 -25.98
N LEU A 28 -9.58 2.54 -25.91
CA LEU A 28 -8.74 3.70 -25.64
C LEU A 28 -9.33 4.52 -24.48
N ALA A 29 -8.51 5.33 -23.83
CA ALA A 29 -9.02 6.31 -22.86
C ALA A 29 -10.04 7.24 -23.52
N GLY A 30 -11.19 7.41 -22.86
CA GLY A 30 -12.36 8.12 -23.36
C GLY A 30 -13.37 7.26 -24.11
N ASP A 31 -13.08 5.98 -24.38
CA ASP A 31 -14.05 5.08 -25.00
C ASP A 31 -15.16 4.68 -24.04
N LYS A 32 -16.35 4.47 -24.60
CA LYS A 32 -17.51 3.96 -23.87
C LYS A 32 -17.43 2.45 -23.74
N VAL A 33 -17.90 1.95 -22.60
CA VAL A 33 -18.14 0.54 -22.34
C VAL A 33 -19.64 0.30 -22.17
N TYR A 34 -20.09 -0.87 -22.58
CA TYR A 34 -21.50 -1.22 -22.64
C TYR A 34 -21.81 -2.40 -21.74
N ALA A 35 -23.06 -2.47 -21.26
CA ALA A 35 -23.56 -3.61 -20.51
C ALA A 35 -23.36 -4.92 -21.30
N ASP A 36 -23.04 -5.98 -20.58
CA ASP A 36 -22.77 -7.33 -21.08
C ASP A 36 -21.49 -7.47 -21.95
N GLU A 37 -20.62 -6.45 -21.99
CA GLU A 37 -19.27 -6.59 -22.55
C GLU A 37 -18.33 -7.29 -21.55
N VAL A 38 -17.44 -8.15 -22.07
CA VAL A 38 -16.28 -8.61 -21.30
C VAL A 38 -15.10 -7.70 -21.59
N ILE A 39 -14.57 -7.06 -20.56
CA ILE A 39 -13.33 -6.29 -20.65
C ILE A 39 -12.17 -7.23 -20.38
N ALA A 40 -11.18 -7.27 -21.27
CA ALA A 40 -9.98 -8.08 -21.13
C ALA A 40 -8.72 -7.23 -21.27
N THR A 41 -7.79 -7.34 -20.32
CA THR A 41 -6.53 -6.60 -20.30
C THR A 41 -5.34 -7.50 -20.71
N GLY A 42 -4.36 -6.91 -21.39
CA GLY A 42 -3.11 -7.56 -21.75
C GLY A 42 -2.13 -7.73 -20.59
N SER A 43 -0.97 -8.34 -20.87
CA SER A 43 0.05 -8.70 -19.88
C SER A 43 0.82 -7.54 -19.27
N ALA A 44 0.74 -6.35 -19.88
CA ALA A 44 1.36 -5.11 -19.42
C ALA A 44 0.33 -3.97 -19.50
N SER A 45 -0.88 -4.23 -18.98
CA SER A 45 -2.01 -3.32 -19.09
C SER A 45 -2.69 -3.05 -17.75
N ALA A 46 -3.22 -1.84 -17.59
CA ALA A 46 -4.11 -1.45 -16.50
C ALA A 46 -5.19 -0.51 -17.05
N ILE A 47 -6.43 -0.67 -16.58
CA ILE A 47 -7.57 0.12 -17.03
C ILE A 47 -8.43 0.56 -15.83
N GLU A 48 -8.79 1.84 -15.81
CA GLU A 48 -9.77 2.44 -14.89
C GLU A 48 -11.02 2.78 -15.70
N ILE A 49 -12.19 2.29 -15.28
CA ILE A 49 -13.49 2.59 -15.87
C ILE A 49 -14.30 3.39 -14.85
N GLU A 50 -14.72 4.59 -15.25
CA GLU A 50 -15.68 5.40 -14.50
C GLU A 50 -17.09 5.08 -14.99
N PHE A 51 -17.90 4.56 -14.08
CA PHE A 51 -19.27 4.21 -14.35
C PHE A 51 -20.20 5.41 -14.25
N SER A 52 -21.40 5.27 -14.84
CA SER A 52 -22.35 6.39 -14.97
C SER A 52 -22.88 6.93 -13.64
N ASP A 53 -22.71 6.18 -12.55
CA ASP A 53 -23.04 6.58 -11.17
C ASP A 53 -21.86 7.21 -10.40
N GLY A 54 -20.68 7.30 -11.04
CA GLY A 54 -19.45 7.84 -10.47
C GLY A 54 -18.59 6.81 -9.73
N SER A 55 -19.00 5.53 -9.68
CA SER A 55 -18.14 4.47 -9.16
C SER A 55 -17.01 4.15 -10.14
N LEU A 56 -15.89 3.64 -9.61
CA LEU A 56 -14.72 3.27 -10.38
C LEU A 56 -14.52 1.76 -10.35
N MET A 57 -14.10 1.20 -11.48
CA MET A 57 -13.58 -0.15 -11.59
C MET A 57 -12.15 -0.10 -12.12
N ASP A 58 -11.23 -0.71 -11.37
CA ASP A 58 -9.84 -0.89 -11.78
C ASP A 58 -9.56 -2.34 -12.12
N MET A 59 -8.89 -2.56 -13.25
CA MET A 59 -8.40 -3.87 -13.65
C MET A 59 -6.92 -3.81 -14.00
N GLY A 60 -6.14 -4.71 -13.41
CA GLY A 60 -4.71 -4.87 -13.68
C GLY A 60 -4.41 -5.78 -14.88
N ARG A 61 -3.20 -6.35 -14.89
CA ARG A 61 -2.68 -7.20 -15.98
C ARG A 61 -3.39 -8.55 -16.09
N ASN A 62 -3.62 -9.02 -17.33
CA ASN A 62 -4.25 -10.32 -17.64
C ASN A 62 -5.60 -10.57 -16.94
N SER A 63 -6.36 -9.52 -16.70
CA SER A 63 -7.66 -9.58 -16.03
C SER A 63 -8.79 -9.64 -17.04
N GLN A 64 -9.91 -10.26 -16.63
CA GLN A 64 -11.17 -10.23 -17.37
C GLN A 64 -12.33 -9.95 -16.42
N ALA A 65 -13.26 -9.09 -16.84
CA ALA A 65 -14.47 -8.78 -16.08
C ALA A 65 -15.66 -8.68 -17.03
N LEU A 66 -16.77 -9.31 -16.66
CA LEU A 66 -18.06 -9.16 -17.36
C LEU A 66 -18.79 -7.96 -16.77
N LEU A 67 -19.15 -6.98 -17.59
CA LEU A 67 -19.91 -5.81 -17.14
C LEU A 67 -21.41 -6.10 -17.04
N ASP A 68 -21.79 -6.90 -16.05
CA ASP A 68 -23.18 -7.22 -15.74
C ASP A 68 -23.76 -6.33 -14.61
N ALA A 69 -25.05 -6.53 -14.32
CA ALA A 69 -25.77 -5.78 -13.30
C ALA A 69 -25.31 -6.08 -11.86
N GLU A 70 -24.56 -7.16 -11.62
CA GLU A 70 -24.06 -7.52 -10.29
C GLU A 70 -22.82 -6.70 -9.91
N ILE A 71 -22.02 -6.28 -10.90
CA ILE A 71 -20.90 -5.34 -10.70
C ILE A 71 -21.37 -3.94 -10.31
N PHE A 72 -22.65 -3.63 -10.51
CA PHE A 72 -23.24 -2.30 -10.42
C PHE A 72 -24.36 -2.15 -9.38
N ASP A 73 -24.64 -3.16 -8.56
CA ASP A 73 -25.80 -3.12 -7.68
C ASP A 73 -25.65 -2.05 -6.58
N PRO A 74 -26.38 -0.93 -6.62
CA PRO A 74 -26.38 0.07 -5.55
C PRO A 74 -27.14 -0.42 -4.30
N GLN A 75 -27.63 -1.67 -4.30
CA GLN A 75 -28.34 -2.32 -3.20
C GLN A 75 -27.59 -3.51 -2.59
N GLN A 76 -26.34 -3.78 -2.97
CA GLN A 76 -25.48 -4.59 -2.13
C GLN A 76 -24.90 -3.73 -1.00
N THR A 77 -25.79 -3.14 -0.21
CA THR A 77 -25.45 -2.87 1.19
C THR A 77 -25.22 -4.24 1.80
N ALA A 78 -24.01 -4.53 2.27
CA ALA A 78 -23.91 -5.38 3.46
C ALA A 78 -24.93 -4.80 4.44
N ASP A 79 -25.90 -5.62 4.87
CA ASP A 79 -26.98 -5.17 5.74
C ASP A 79 -26.33 -4.41 6.90
N VAL A 80 -26.61 -3.12 6.99
CA VAL A 80 -26.09 -2.32 8.10
C VAL A 80 -26.89 -2.82 9.30
N GLU A 81 -26.30 -3.75 10.05
CA GLU A 81 -26.81 -4.23 11.34
C GLU A 81 -27.42 -3.04 12.07
N THR A 82 -28.73 -3.10 12.33
CA THR A 82 -29.42 -1.93 12.86
C THR A 82 -28.86 -1.63 14.26
N GLU A 83 -28.91 -0.38 14.73
CA GLU A 83 -28.42 -0.03 16.08
C GLU A 83 -29.03 -0.92 17.19
N THR A 84 -30.21 -1.48 16.94
CA THR A 84 -30.87 -2.48 17.79
C THR A 84 -30.13 -3.81 17.87
N ASP A 85 -29.54 -4.28 16.77
CA ASP A 85 -28.82 -5.56 16.69
C ASP A 85 -27.44 -5.45 17.34
N ILE A 86 -26.76 -4.31 17.13
CA ILE A 86 -25.50 -3.98 17.81
C ILE A 86 -25.71 -3.90 19.33
N ALA A 87 -26.79 -3.26 19.79
CA ALA A 87 -27.12 -3.18 21.21
C ALA A 87 -27.43 -4.56 21.83
N ALA A 88 -28.10 -5.45 21.09
CA ALA A 88 -28.39 -6.81 21.54
C ALA A 88 -27.13 -7.67 21.63
N LEU A 89 -26.23 -7.57 20.65
CA LEU A 89 -24.92 -8.24 20.65
C LEU A 89 -24.01 -7.73 21.78
N GLN A 90 -23.99 -6.42 22.03
CA GLN A 90 -23.25 -5.83 23.15
C GLN A 90 -23.78 -6.29 24.50
N GLN A 91 -25.11 -6.40 24.64
CA GLN A 91 -25.73 -6.90 25.87
C GLN A 91 -25.45 -8.40 26.09
N ALA A 92 -25.48 -9.22 25.04
CA ALA A 92 -25.14 -10.64 25.12
C ALA A 92 -23.68 -10.87 25.57
N ILE A 93 -22.74 -10.07 25.07
CA ILE A 93 -21.34 -10.09 25.51
C ILE A 93 -21.21 -9.69 26.99
N LEU A 94 -21.97 -8.69 27.45
CA LEU A 94 -21.97 -8.29 28.87
C LEU A 94 -22.56 -9.36 29.78
N ASP A 95 -23.60 -10.06 29.31
CA ASP A 95 -24.29 -11.11 30.07
C ASP A 95 -23.58 -12.48 30.00
N GLY A 96 -22.55 -12.60 29.14
CA GLY A 96 -21.72 -13.79 28.97
C GLY A 96 -22.35 -14.87 28.08
N ASP A 97 -23.37 -14.50 27.31
CA ASP A 97 -24.02 -15.35 26.31
C ASP A 97 -23.21 -15.39 25.01
N ASP A 98 -23.40 -16.46 24.21
CA ASP A 98 -22.72 -16.60 22.91
C ASP A 98 -23.37 -15.65 21.88
N PRO A 99 -22.64 -14.64 21.39
CA PRO A 99 -23.17 -13.64 20.47
C PRO A 99 -23.57 -14.23 19.11
N LEU A 100 -23.10 -15.44 18.77
CA LEU A 100 -23.48 -16.13 17.54
C LEU A 100 -24.94 -16.63 17.55
N ASN A 101 -25.60 -16.61 18.71
CA ASN A 101 -27.01 -16.97 18.86
C ASN A 101 -27.92 -15.74 19.01
N THR A 102 -27.38 -14.52 18.94
CA THR A 102 -28.13 -13.27 19.07
C THR A 102 -27.99 -12.43 17.81
N GLY A 103 -29.04 -12.40 17.00
CA GLY A 103 -29.14 -11.68 15.72
C GLY A 103 -30.18 -12.34 14.82
N GLU A 104 -30.74 -11.62 13.85
CA GLU A 104 -31.47 -12.29 12.77
C GLU A 104 -30.49 -13.11 11.91
N ALA A 105 -30.95 -14.24 11.37
CA ALA A 105 -30.11 -15.05 10.49
C ALA A 105 -29.69 -14.22 9.27
N THR A 106 -28.40 -14.20 8.96
CA THR A 106 -27.86 -13.60 7.72
C THR A 106 -28.71 -14.04 6.53
N ALA A 107 -28.93 -13.13 5.56
CA ALA A 107 -29.84 -13.22 4.41
C ALA A 107 -29.65 -14.42 3.44
N ALA A 108 -29.01 -15.52 3.84
CA ALA A 108 -29.17 -16.83 3.25
C ALA A 108 -30.53 -17.42 3.67
N GLY A 109 -31.56 -17.08 2.90
CA GLY A 109 -32.96 -17.53 2.95
C GLY A 109 -33.36 -18.66 3.90
N SER A 110 -34.45 -18.40 4.64
CA SER A 110 -35.25 -19.35 5.40
C SER A 110 -35.56 -20.64 4.65
N GLN A 111 -35.05 -21.77 5.14
CA GLN A 111 -35.75 -23.05 5.07
C GLN A 111 -36.18 -23.46 6.48
N THR A 112 -37.49 -23.50 6.66
CA THR A 112 -38.18 -23.85 7.89
C THR A 112 -37.92 -25.29 8.34
N GLU A 113 -37.39 -25.40 9.56
CA GLU A 113 -37.51 -26.44 10.59
C GLU A 113 -37.91 -27.88 10.21
N GLY A 114 -37.10 -28.82 10.70
CA GLY A 114 -37.66 -30.02 11.33
C GLY A 114 -36.79 -31.26 11.35
N GLY A 115 -35.93 -31.38 12.37
CA GLY A 115 -35.78 -32.65 13.08
C GLY A 115 -34.57 -33.53 12.79
N ASN A 116 -33.78 -33.69 13.86
CA ASN A 116 -33.09 -34.90 14.28
C ASN A 116 -31.90 -35.38 13.44
N GLU A 117 -30.76 -35.53 14.10
CA GLU A 117 -29.55 -36.15 13.57
C GLU A 117 -29.85 -37.52 12.96
N GLY A 118 -29.91 -37.54 11.63
CA GLY A 118 -29.98 -38.75 10.82
C GLY A 118 -28.79 -38.78 9.89
N VAL A 119 -27.71 -39.45 10.32
CA VAL A 119 -26.77 -40.03 9.36
C VAL A 119 -27.49 -41.14 8.61
N THR A 120 -28.19 -40.78 7.53
CA THR A 120 -28.55 -41.74 6.49
C THR A 120 -27.41 -41.78 5.49
N ALA A 121 -26.62 -42.86 5.56
CA ALA A 121 -25.74 -43.23 4.47
C ALA A 121 -26.56 -43.29 3.18
N VAL A 122 -26.13 -42.55 2.16
CA VAL A 122 -26.65 -42.72 0.80
C VAL A 122 -26.22 -44.13 0.35
N VAL A 123 -27.15 -45.08 0.40
CA VAL A 123 -27.00 -46.36 -0.29
C VAL A 123 -27.46 -46.12 -1.73
N ILE A 124 -26.50 -46.07 -2.65
CA ILE A 124 -26.79 -46.13 -4.08
C ILE A 124 -27.02 -47.61 -4.41
N ASP A 125 -28.28 -47.98 -4.64
CA ASP A 125 -28.62 -49.30 -5.17
C ASP A 125 -28.67 -49.21 -6.71
N HIS A 126 -27.69 -49.80 -7.37
CA HIS A 126 -27.61 -49.84 -8.84
C HIS A 126 -28.62 -50.85 -9.39
N LEU A 127 -29.83 -50.37 -9.69
CA LEU A 127 -30.90 -51.15 -10.33
C LEU A 127 -30.97 -50.88 -11.86
N ALA A 128 -29.91 -51.21 -12.60
CA ALA A 128 -29.98 -51.47 -14.04
C ALA A 128 -28.72 -52.21 -14.55
N PRO A 129 -28.84 -53.15 -15.51
CA PRO A 129 -27.68 -53.88 -16.02
C PRO A 129 -26.75 -52.97 -16.82
N ILE A 130 -25.45 -53.11 -16.58
CA ILE A 130 -24.38 -52.51 -17.39
C ILE A 130 -24.55 -52.97 -18.84
N VAL A 131 -24.79 -52.02 -19.75
CA VAL A 131 -24.70 -52.26 -21.19
C VAL A 131 -23.29 -51.84 -21.61
N GLU A 132 -22.45 -52.81 -21.97
CA GLU A 132 -21.19 -52.49 -22.62
C GLU A 132 -21.47 -51.96 -24.03
N VAL A 133 -21.07 -50.70 -24.27
CA VAL A 133 -21.18 -50.08 -25.59
C VAL A 133 -20.04 -50.61 -26.47
N THR A 134 -20.27 -51.78 -27.08
CA THR A 134 -19.48 -52.22 -28.24
C THR A 134 -19.96 -51.46 -29.48
N SER A 135 -19.22 -50.41 -29.87
CA SER A 135 -19.07 -49.84 -31.22
C SER A 135 -19.15 -48.31 -31.19
N GLY A 136 -18.02 -47.66 -31.51
CA GLY A 136 -17.93 -46.22 -31.72
C GLY A 136 -18.69 -45.76 -32.96
N PHE A 137 -19.01 -44.47 -32.98
CA PHE A 137 -19.55 -43.78 -34.15
C PHE A 137 -18.51 -43.75 -35.27
N GLU A 138 -18.93 -44.00 -36.51
CA GLU A 138 -18.13 -43.80 -37.72
C GLU A 138 -17.75 -42.30 -37.84
N THR A 139 -16.45 -41.98 -37.77
CA THR A 139 -15.93 -40.60 -37.88
C THR A 139 -15.54 -40.21 -39.31
N THR A 140 -15.90 -40.98 -40.33
CA THR A 140 -15.66 -40.59 -41.72
C THR A 140 -16.72 -39.60 -42.19
N GLY A 141 -16.45 -38.31 -41.94
CA GLY A 141 -17.05 -37.22 -42.71
C GLY A 141 -16.63 -37.29 -44.19
N PRO A 142 -17.34 -36.61 -45.11
CA PRO A 142 -16.98 -36.60 -46.53
C PRO A 142 -15.56 -36.05 -46.72
N THR A 143 -14.71 -36.81 -47.41
CA THR A 143 -13.33 -36.41 -47.73
C THR A 143 -13.36 -35.24 -48.71
N VAL A 144 -13.24 -34.02 -48.20
CA VAL A 144 -12.89 -32.85 -49.01
C VAL A 144 -11.36 -32.83 -49.08
N ALA A 145 -10.83 -33.25 -50.23
CA ALA A 145 -9.41 -33.12 -50.52
C ALA A 145 -9.10 -31.64 -50.79
N PHE A 146 -8.50 -30.95 -49.83
CA PHE A 146 -7.81 -29.71 -50.09
C PHE A 146 -6.55 -30.05 -50.90
N PRO A 147 -6.29 -29.38 -52.05
CA PRO A 147 -5.02 -29.55 -52.72
C PRO A 147 -3.92 -29.10 -51.76
N GLU A 148 -3.04 -30.04 -51.41
CA GLU A 148 -1.84 -29.77 -50.64
C GLU A 148 -1.00 -28.78 -51.46
N LEU A 149 -0.92 -27.54 -50.99
CA LEU A 149 0.08 -26.62 -51.48
C LEU A 149 1.43 -27.24 -51.10
N THR A 150 2.13 -27.80 -52.07
CA THR A 150 3.54 -28.11 -51.95
C THR A 150 4.25 -26.77 -51.80
N VAL A 151 4.40 -26.32 -50.56
CA VAL A 151 5.49 -25.42 -50.22
C VAL A 151 6.73 -26.27 -50.43
N GLU A 152 7.39 -26.08 -51.57
CA GLU A 152 8.82 -26.33 -51.59
C GLU A 152 9.38 -25.45 -50.48
N GLU A 153 9.71 -26.07 -49.34
CA GLU A 153 10.57 -25.49 -48.34
C GLU A 153 11.92 -25.28 -49.04
N GLN A 154 11.99 -24.16 -49.78
CA GLN A 154 13.22 -23.49 -50.15
C GLN A 154 14.01 -23.41 -48.84
N GLY A 155 15.11 -24.16 -48.82
CA GLY A 155 15.66 -24.70 -47.58
C GLY A 155 15.85 -23.67 -46.49
N VAL A 156 15.72 -24.15 -45.25
CA VAL A 156 16.30 -23.59 -44.03
C VAL A 156 17.38 -22.56 -44.38
N VAL A 157 16.96 -21.29 -44.42
CA VAL A 157 17.90 -20.18 -44.33
C VAL A 157 18.54 -20.34 -42.96
N ASN A 158 19.87 -20.53 -42.95
CA ASN A 158 20.68 -20.50 -41.74
C ASN A 158 20.22 -19.37 -40.81
N GLY A 159 19.84 -19.73 -39.58
CA GLY A 159 20.25 -19.00 -38.39
C GLY A 159 19.77 -17.57 -38.21
N VAL A 160 18.47 -17.28 -38.33
CA VAL A 160 17.93 -16.13 -37.58
C VAL A 160 17.74 -16.59 -36.14
N SER A 161 18.84 -16.59 -35.39
CA SER A 161 18.79 -16.61 -33.93
C SER A 161 17.91 -15.45 -33.48
N GLY A 162 17.01 -15.69 -32.52
CA GLY A 162 16.29 -14.61 -31.85
C GLY A 162 17.25 -13.62 -31.19
N PRO A 163 16.77 -12.43 -30.76
CA PRO A 163 17.62 -11.54 -29.98
C PRO A 163 18.03 -12.22 -28.66
N PRO A 164 19.12 -11.77 -28.03
CA PRO A 164 19.37 -12.10 -26.62
C PRO A 164 18.24 -11.56 -25.74
N THR A 165 18.22 -11.95 -24.47
CA THR A 165 17.28 -11.41 -23.47
C THR A 165 18.04 -10.87 -22.25
N VAL A 166 17.44 -9.89 -21.59
CA VAL A 166 17.87 -9.35 -20.31
C VAL A 166 16.68 -9.48 -19.36
N THR A 167 16.90 -10.14 -18.24
CA THR A 167 15.90 -10.32 -17.18
C THR A 167 16.49 -9.80 -15.89
N ILE A 168 15.75 -8.93 -15.23
CA ILE A 168 16.09 -8.35 -13.93
C ILE A 168 15.04 -8.90 -12.99
N ASP A 169 15.48 -9.44 -11.84
CA ASP A 169 14.53 -9.94 -10.85
C ASP A 169 13.96 -8.75 -10.08
N ASP A 170 12.66 -8.82 -9.84
CA ASP A 170 11.95 -7.81 -9.09
C ASP A 170 12.05 -8.16 -7.60
N GLU A 171 12.99 -7.50 -6.93
CA GLU A 171 13.21 -7.58 -5.49
C GLU A 171 12.49 -6.44 -4.75
N ASP A 172 11.90 -5.48 -5.46
CA ASP A 172 11.01 -4.48 -4.89
C ASP A 172 9.67 -5.16 -4.59
N LEU A 173 9.44 -5.50 -3.32
CA LEU A 173 8.21 -6.19 -2.89
C LEU A 173 6.94 -5.33 -3.06
N ALA A 174 7.09 -4.10 -3.54
CA ALA A 174 6.03 -3.16 -3.85
C ALA A 174 5.58 -3.28 -5.32
N VAL A 175 4.34 -2.88 -5.61
CA VAL A 175 3.80 -2.92 -6.98
C VAL A 175 4.20 -1.65 -7.73
N THR A 176 5.50 -1.44 -7.90
CA THR A 176 6.05 -0.28 -8.62
C THR A 176 6.69 -0.72 -9.95
N THR A 177 7.27 0.23 -10.68
CA THR A 177 8.10 -0.09 -11.85
C THR A 177 9.58 -0.28 -11.50
N ALA A 178 9.94 -0.29 -10.21
CA ALA A 178 11.31 -0.53 -9.77
C ALA A 178 11.59 -2.02 -9.82
N ASP A 179 12.86 -2.38 -9.93
CA ASP A 179 13.30 -3.75 -9.70
C ASP A 179 13.84 -3.94 -8.27
N HIS A 180 14.20 -2.85 -7.59
CA HIS A 180 14.63 -2.86 -6.19
C HIS A 180 14.37 -1.49 -5.57
N SER A 181 14.30 -1.45 -4.24
CA SER A 181 14.15 -0.22 -3.48
C SER A 181 15.12 -0.12 -2.30
N VAL A 182 15.44 1.10 -1.89
CA VAL A 182 16.27 1.40 -0.71
C VAL A 182 15.75 2.68 -0.04
N VAL A 183 15.83 2.74 1.29
CA VAL A 183 15.36 3.88 2.06
C VAL A 183 16.40 5.01 2.02
N GLU A 184 15.94 6.25 1.81
CA GLU A 184 16.76 7.46 1.81
C GLU A 184 17.58 7.67 3.09
N ALA A 185 18.66 8.44 2.98
CA ALA A 185 19.53 8.88 4.07
C ALA A 185 20.11 7.77 4.97
N THR A 186 20.09 6.51 4.52
CA THR A 186 20.51 5.37 5.34
C THR A 186 21.94 4.92 5.09
N GLY A 187 22.50 5.24 3.92
CA GLY A 187 23.71 4.64 3.38
C GLY A 187 23.59 3.14 3.15
N SER A 188 22.36 2.63 3.05
CA SER A 188 22.10 1.20 2.98
C SER A 188 22.64 0.62 1.68
N THR A 189 23.07 -0.64 1.77
CA THR A 189 23.53 -1.40 0.62
C THR A 189 22.51 -2.48 0.30
N ILE A 190 22.01 -2.46 -0.92
CA ILE A 190 21.23 -3.55 -1.50
C ILE A 190 22.10 -4.34 -2.48
N VAL A 191 21.73 -5.59 -2.72
CA VAL A 191 22.38 -6.48 -3.69
C VAL A 191 21.30 -7.11 -4.54
N GLY A 192 21.63 -7.49 -5.76
CA GLY A 192 20.67 -8.18 -6.63
C GLY A 192 21.35 -8.87 -7.79
N ASP A 193 20.52 -9.56 -8.57
CA ASP A 193 20.93 -10.38 -9.70
C ASP A 193 20.23 -9.94 -10.99
N ILE A 194 20.98 -9.98 -12.09
CA ILE A 194 20.49 -9.78 -13.45
C ILE A 194 20.92 -10.99 -14.27
N THR A 195 20.00 -11.55 -15.06
CA THR A 195 20.28 -12.68 -15.94
C THR A 195 20.22 -12.23 -17.40
N VAL A 196 21.29 -12.52 -18.15
CA VAL A 196 21.33 -12.32 -19.61
C VAL A 196 21.45 -13.64 -20.32
N THR A 197 20.65 -13.87 -21.36
CA THR A 197 20.73 -15.12 -22.13
C THR A 197 20.88 -14.85 -23.62
N ALA A 198 21.78 -15.61 -24.25
CA ALA A 198 21.88 -15.64 -25.70
C ALA A 198 20.84 -16.60 -26.27
N SER A 199 20.34 -16.28 -27.46
CA SER A 199 19.50 -17.20 -28.21
C SER A 199 20.28 -18.45 -28.67
N ALA A 200 19.56 -19.53 -28.94
CA ALA A 200 20.15 -20.84 -29.25
C ALA A 200 21.14 -20.77 -30.43
N GLY A 201 22.38 -21.22 -30.19
CA GLY A 201 23.45 -21.21 -31.18
C GLY A 201 24.31 -19.94 -31.18
N ASN A 202 23.97 -18.94 -30.36
CA ASN A 202 24.77 -17.76 -30.11
C ASN A 202 25.34 -17.73 -28.68
N THR A 203 26.34 -16.87 -28.46
CA THR A 203 26.86 -16.52 -27.13
C THR A 203 26.87 -15.01 -26.95
N ILE A 204 26.77 -14.53 -25.71
CA ILE A 204 26.92 -13.10 -25.42
C ILE A 204 28.36 -12.67 -25.71
N THR A 205 28.53 -11.59 -26.47
CA THR A 205 29.84 -11.03 -26.86
C THR A 205 30.14 -9.70 -26.19
N ALA A 206 29.11 -8.94 -25.82
CA ALA A 206 29.25 -7.70 -25.08
C ALA A 206 28.11 -7.54 -24.08
N VAL A 207 28.44 -7.05 -22.88
CA VAL A 207 27.48 -6.62 -21.86
C VAL A 207 27.89 -5.25 -21.37
N THR A 208 26.94 -4.32 -21.33
CA THR A 208 27.13 -3.01 -20.71
C THR A 208 26.06 -2.74 -19.67
N VAL A 209 26.42 -2.02 -18.61
CA VAL A 209 25.48 -1.51 -17.59
C VAL A 209 25.78 -0.03 -17.38
N GLY A 210 24.76 0.81 -17.46
CA GLY A 210 24.92 2.27 -17.40
C GLY A 210 25.89 2.82 -18.47
N GLY A 211 26.00 2.11 -19.60
CA GLY A 211 26.93 2.43 -20.68
C GLY A 211 28.39 1.98 -20.47
N LEU A 212 28.73 1.38 -19.33
CA LEU A 212 30.06 0.85 -19.05
C LEU A 212 30.17 -0.62 -19.44
N ASP A 213 31.25 -1.01 -20.12
CA ASP A 213 31.49 -2.40 -20.54
C ASP A 213 31.91 -3.28 -19.35
N ILE A 214 31.12 -4.32 -19.09
CA ILE A 214 31.32 -5.28 -18.01
C ILE A 214 31.57 -6.71 -18.51
N THR A 215 31.79 -6.87 -19.81
CA THR A 215 31.97 -8.19 -20.47
C THR A 215 33.10 -9.03 -19.84
N ASN A 216 34.07 -8.40 -19.19
CA ASN A 216 35.20 -9.06 -18.52
C ASN A 216 35.17 -8.96 -16.97
N ALA A 217 34.05 -8.56 -16.37
CA ALA A 217 33.88 -8.37 -14.92
C ALA A 217 33.79 -9.70 -14.15
N THR A 218 34.74 -10.60 -14.35
CA THR A 218 34.71 -11.98 -13.83
C THR A 218 35.37 -12.13 -12.44
N ALA A 219 36.12 -11.12 -11.98
CA ALA A 219 36.83 -11.15 -10.70
C ALA A 219 37.14 -9.77 -10.08
N VAL A 220 36.76 -8.68 -10.75
CA VAL A 220 37.03 -7.31 -10.30
C VAL A 220 35.74 -6.53 -10.40
N ASN A 221 35.36 -5.90 -9.28
CA ASN A 221 34.19 -5.06 -9.22
C ASN A 221 34.31 -3.91 -10.24
N VAL A 222 33.24 -3.67 -10.98
CA VAL A 222 33.13 -2.52 -11.87
C VAL A 222 32.21 -1.50 -11.22
N VAL A 223 32.82 -0.42 -10.73
CA VAL A 223 32.09 0.70 -10.12
C VAL A 223 31.66 1.64 -11.24
N LEU A 224 30.36 1.90 -11.34
CA LEU A 224 29.81 2.88 -12.27
C LEU A 224 30.03 4.30 -11.73
N PRO A 225 29.96 5.34 -12.59
CA PRO A 225 29.84 6.71 -12.10
C PRO A 225 28.66 6.83 -11.11
N ALA A 226 28.88 7.53 -10.00
CA ALA A 226 27.81 7.82 -9.07
C ALA A 226 26.72 8.65 -9.77
N THR A 227 25.48 8.34 -9.43
CA THR A 227 24.29 9.09 -9.80
C THR A 227 24.04 10.18 -8.76
N ALA A 228 22.84 10.78 -8.79
CA ALA A 228 22.44 11.70 -7.73
C ALA A 228 22.12 10.95 -6.43
N GLU A 229 21.54 9.75 -6.52
CA GLU A 229 21.00 9.04 -5.34
C GLU A 229 21.92 7.93 -4.81
N GLY A 230 22.94 7.52 -5.57
CA GLY A 230 23.83 6.46 -5.11
C GLY A 230 24.91 5.99 -6.08
N GLN A 231 25.43 4.79 -5.80
CA GLN A 231 26.51 4.18 -6.57
C GLN A 231 26.26 2.70 -6.83
N LEU A 232 26.06 2.37 -8.11
CA LEU A 232 26.01 0.99 -8.57
C LEU A 232 27.41 0.41 -8.77
N THR A 233 27.62 -0.80 -8.25
CA THR A 233 28.82 -1.61 -8.48
C THR A 233 28.43 -2.98 -8.98
N ILE A 234 28.92 -3.36 -10.16
CA ILE A 234 28.81 -4.74 -10.64
C ILE A 234 29.88 -5.58 -9.93
N THR A 235 29.44 -6.55 -9.15
CA THR A 235 30.29 -7.39 -8.29
C THR A 235 30.75 -8.68 -9.00
N GLY A 236 30.06 -9.07 -10.07
CA GLY A 236 30.50 -10.16 -10.93
C GLY A 236 29.65 -10.36 -12.18
N TYR A 237 30.26 -10.95 -13.21
CA TYR A 237 29.60 -11.46 -14.41
C TYR A 237 30.16 -12.85 -14.75
N ASP A 238 29.28 -13.84 -14.84
CA ASP A 238 29.59 -15.19 -15.30
C ASP A 238 29.06 -15.38 -16.73
N ALA A 239 29.97 -15.35 -17.71
CA ALA A 239 29.63 -15.53 -19.13
C ALA A 239 29.08 -16.93 -19.48
N GLY A 240 29.29 -17.93 -18.62
CA GLY A 240 28.79 -19.29 -18.82
C GLY A 240 27.32 -19.44 -18.42
N THR A 241 26.90 -18.77 -17.35
CA THR A 241 25.50 -18.79 -16.86
C THR A 241 24.70 -17.57 -17.30
N GLY A 242 25.37 -16.47 -17.66
CA GLY A 242 24.74 -15.19 -17.94
C GLY A 242 24.38 -14.39 -16.69
N ALA A 243 24.79 -14.82 -15.50
CA ALA A 243 24.49 -14.13 -14.26
C ALA A 243 25.38 -12.89 -14.07
N ILE A 244 24.77 -11.76 -13.75
CA ILE A 244 25.40 -10.51 -13.34
C ILE A 244 24.94 -10.24 -11.91
N THR A 245 25.88 -10.07 -11.00
CA THR A 245 25.61 -9.70 -9.60
C THR A 245 25.98 -8.23 -9.41
N TYR A 246 25.19 -7.50 -8.63
CA TYR A 246 25.47 -6.10 -8.31
C TYR A 246 25.28 -5.79 -6.82
N SER A 247 25.86 -4.68 -6.41
CA SER A 247 25.52 -3.98 -5.16
C SER A 247 25.27 -2.52 -5.46
N TYR A 248 24.28 -1.93 -4.82
CA TYR A 248 23.99 -0.50 -4.88
C TYR A 248 24.08 0.08 -3.47
N VAL A 249 24.76 1.21 -3.33
CA VAL A 249 24.89 1.94 -2.07
C VAL A 249 24.20 3.30 -2.24
N GLU A 250 23.17 3.55 -1.45
CA GLU A 250 22.49 4.85 -1.36
C GLU A 250 23.45 5.89 -0.76
N ASP A 251 23.36 7.14 -1.20
CA ASP A 251 24.39 8.16 -0.96
C ASP A 251 24.32 8.83 0.43
N SER A 252 23.34 8.46 1.25
CA SER A 252 23.02 9.00 2.57
C SER A 252 22.51 10.44 2.54
N ALA A 253 22.01 10.92 1.41
CA ALA A 253 21.33 12.20 1.30
C ALA A 253 19.84 12.06 1.66
N THR A 254 19.21 13.21 1.89
CA THR A 254 17.76 13.32 2.03
C THR A 254 17.21 13.75 0.68
N GLU A 255 16.12 13.14 0.26
CA GLU A 255 15.52 13.39 -1.04
C GLU A 255 14.29 14.32 -0.92
N ASP A 256 13.73 14.78 -2.04
CA ASP A 256 12.50 15.59 -2.05
C ASP A 256 11.41 14.78 -2.73
N HIS A 257 10.54 14.14 -1.94
CA HIS A 257 9.44 13.33 -2.43
C HIS A 257 8.13 14.11 -2.59
N THR A 258 8.17 15.45 -2.73
CA THR A 258 6.95 16.27 -2.98
C THR A 258 6.15 15.84 -4.22
N ALA A 259 6.77 15.11 -5.15
CA ALA A 259 6.14 14.54 -6.34
C ALA A 259 5.60 13.10 -6.15
N GLY A 260 5.68 12.56 -4.93
CA GLY A 260 5.27 11.22 -4.51
C GLY A 260 6.44 10.25 -4.28
N ASP A 261 6.19 9.18 -3.55
CA ASP A 261 7.20 8.17 -3.13
C ASP A 261 7.91 7.51 -4.33
N ASP A 262 7.24 7.42 -5.48
CA ASP A 262 7.78 6.86 -6.73
C ASP A 262 8.64 7.83 -7.55
N SER A 263 8.80 9.07 -7.11
CA SER A 263 9.38 10.15 -7.92
C SER A 263 10.90 10.12 -8.02
N ILE A 264 11.60 9.46 -7.08
CA ILE A 264 13.06 9.43 -7.00
C ILE A 264 13.60 8.03 -7.27
N ARG A 265 14.37 7.90 -8.36
CA ARG A 265 14.87 6.62 -8.86
C ARG A 265 16.17 6.78 -9.61
N ASP A 266 17.03 5.78 -9.50
CA ASP A 266 18.18 5.59 -10.38
C ASP A 266 17.91 4.52 -11.44
N SER A 267 18.16 4.85 -12.70
CA SER A 267 17.97 3.93 -13.83
C SER A 267 19.28 3.60 -14.52
N PHE A 268 19.58 2.31 -14.63
CA PHE A 268 20.78 1.79 -15.30
C PHE A 268 20.40 0.90 -16.47
N ILE A 269 20.61 1.39 -17.69
CA ILE A 269 20.39 0.57 -18.89
C ILE A 269 21.40 -0.57 -18.94
N VAL A 270 20.88 -1.79 -18.94
CA VAL A 270 21.61 -3.04 -19.22
C VAL A 270 21.44 -3.35 -20.69
N SER A 271 22.55 -3.53 -21.40
CA SER A 271 22.55 -3.87 -22.83
C SER A 271 23.43 -5.06 -23.10
N VAL A 272 22.96 -5.96 -23.95
CA VAL A 272 23.72 -7.14 -24.39
C VAL A 272 23.75 -7.26 -25.89
N THR A 273 24.88 -7.74 -26.41
CA THR A 273 25.08 -8.07 -27.83
C THR A 273 25.51 -9.53 -27.94
N ASP A 274 24.91 -10.30 -28.84
CA ASP A 274 25.29 -11.68 -29.12
C ASP A 274 26.31 -11.82 -30.27
N THR A 275 26.77 -13.05 -30.55
CA THR A 275 27.68 -13.36 -31.65
C THR A 275 27.12 -13.09 -33.05
N GLY A 276 25.79 -13.03 -33.17
CA GLY A 276 25.09 -12.66 -34.40
C GLY A 276 24.97 -11.14 -34.59
N GLY A 277 25.37 -10.34 -33.58
CA GLY A 277 25.24 -8.89 -33.57
C GLY A 277 23.85 -8.40 -33.17
N ALA A 278 22.95 -9.28 -32.72
CA ALA A 278 21.65 -8.88 -32.20
C ALA A 278 21.80 -8.31 -30.78
N THR A 279 20.97 -7.32 -30.45
CA THR A 279 21.02 -6.61 -29.17
C THR A 279 19.69 -6.68 -28.42
N ALA A 280 19.76 -6.67 -27.09
CA ALA A 280 18.61 -6.49 -26.21
C ALA A 280 18.98 -5.57 -25.05
N THR A 281 17.98 -4.88 -24.51
CA THR A 281 18.14 -3.93 -23.42
C THR A 281 17.03 -4.10 -22.39
N ASN A 282 17.34 -3.87 -21.13
CA ASN A 282 16.37 -3.59 -20.06
C ASN A 282 16.94 -2.48 -19.15
N SER A 283 16.10 -1.88 -18.30
CA SER A 283 16.55 -0.91 -17.28
C SER A 283 16.54 -1.59 -15.93
N LEU A 284 17.64 -1.49 -15.18
CA LEU A 284 17.63 -1.74 -13.74
C LEU A 284 17.23 -0.43 -13.07
N ASP A 285 16.05 -0.42 -12.46
CA ASP A 285 15.48 0.75 -11.80
C ASP A 285 15.50 0.56 -10.28
N ILE A 286 16.28 1.38 -9.57
CA ILE A 286 16.38 1.40 -8.12
C ILE A 286 15.58 2.58 -7.59
N GLN A 287 14.54 2.31 -6.81
CA GLN A 287 13.73 3.34 -6.18
C GLN A 287 14.30 3.76 -4.83
N ILE A 288 14.29 5.07 -4.59
CA ILE A 288 14.53 5.62 -3.25
C ILE A 288 13.17 5.75 -2.56
N ILE A 289 13.05 5.18 -1.37
CA ILE A 289 11.83 5.22 -0.56
C ILE A 289 11.94 6.31 0.48
N ASP A 290 10.94 7.17 0.47
CA ASP A 290 10.70 8.24 1.43
C ASP A 290 10.49 7.72 2.86
N THR A 291 10.87 8.52 3.84
CA THR A 291 10.68 8.25 5.26
C THR A 291 9.75 9.25 5.94
N ALA A 292 8.45 8.99 5.86
CA ALA A 292 7.44 9.80 6.54
C ALA A 292 7.58 9.82 8.09
N PRO A 293 7.23 10.93 8.77
CA PRO A 293 7.16 10.98 10.22
C PRO A 293 6.01 10.15 10.78
N THR A 294 6.18 9.65 12.00
CA THR A 294 5.11 9.07 12.82
C THR A 294 5.16 9.68 14.22
N ALA A 295 4.16 10.49 14.54
CA ALA A 295 3.99 11.10 15.85
C ALA A 295 3.26 10.13 16.80
N ASN A 296 3.79 9.99 18.02
CA ASN A 296 3.23 9.15 19.08
C ASN A 296 2.65 10.01 20.21
N VAL A 297 1.65 9.48 20.92
CA VAL A 297 1.00 10.23 22.01
C VAL A 297 1.98 10.56 23.13
N ASP A 298 2.07 11.84 23.48
CA ASP A 298 2.82 12.31 24.65
C ASP A 298 1.94 12.46 25.88
N VAL A 299 2.53 12.16 27.04
CA VAL A 299 1.87 12.33 28.33
C VAL A 299 2.79 13.05 29.31
N ASN A 300 2.21 13.94 30.12
CA ASN A 300 2.88 14.54 31.26
C ASN A 300 1.88 14.82 32.38
N ALA A 301 2.37 15.11 33.58
CA ALA A 301 1.54 15.41 34.73
C ALA A 301 2.05 16.62 35.50
N ILE A 302 1.11 17.30 36.15
CA ILE A 302 1.36 18.43 37.05
C ILE A 302 0.43 18.30 38.25
N ASP A 303 0.93 18.58 39.45
CA ASP A 303 0.08 18.60 40.64
C ASP A 303 -0.58 19.97 40.76
N GLU A 304 -1.82 20.00 41.27
CA GLU A 304 -2.50 21.26 41.55
C GLU A 304 -1.67 22.19 42.45
N GLY A 305 -1.86 23.50 42.28
CA GLY A 305 -1.06 24.52 42.96
C GLY A 305 0.32 24.76 42.31
N SER A 306 0.77 23.89 41.41
CA SER A 306 1.96 24.14 40.58
C SER A 306 1.67 25.16 39.49
N ALA A 307 2.67 25.95 39.10
CA ALA A 307 2.49 26.98 38.08
C ALA A 307 2.58 26.44 36.65
N THR A 308 3.65 25.68 36.36
CA THR A 308 3.95 25.21 35.01
C THR A 308 4.62 23.84 35.01
N VAL A 309 4.46 23.11 33.91
CA VAL A 309 5.23 21.92 33.56
C VAL A 309 5.78 22.08 32.14
N VAL A 310 6.98 21.56 31.90
CA VAL A 310 7.66 21.64 30.61
C VAL A 310 7.97 20.26 30.07
N GLY A 311 8.10 20.15 28.75
CA GLY A 311 8.50 18.93 28.07
C GLY A 311 8.84 19.18 26.61
N ASN A 312 8.92 18.12 25.84
CA ASN A 312 9.02 18.15 24.39
C ASN A 312 8.04 17.12 23.84
N VAL A 313 7.30 17.45 22.78
CA VAL A 313 6.45 16.47 22.07
C VAL A 313 7.26 15.67 21.04
N VAL A 314 8.32 16.28 20.50
CA VAL A 314 9.30 15.59 19.67
C VAL A 314 10.30 14.90 20.59
N THR A 315 9.93 13.72 21.10
CA THR A 315 10.70 12.99 22.13
C THR A 315 11.64 11.94 21.53
N THR A 316 12.69 11.60 22.28
CA THR A 316 13.54 10.43 22.02
C THR A 316 13.44 9.49 23.23
N GLY A 317 13.11 8.21 23.03
CA GLY A 317 12.74 7.30 24.12
C GLY A 317 11.63 6.28 23.79
N ALA A 318 11.06 5.63 24.80
CA ALA A 318 9.91 4.74 24.61
C ALA A 318 8.65 5.56 24.33
N GLY A 319 7.94 5.26 23.23
CA GLY A 319 6.88 6.12 22.71
C GLY A 319 7.40 7.34 21.94
N ALA A 320 8.67 7.33 21.53
CA ALA A 320 9.24 8.40 20.72
C ALA A 320 8.66 8.44 19.31
N ASP A 321 8.59 9.64 18.77
CA ASP A 321 8.27 9.88 17.37
C ASP A 321 9.35 9.29 16.45
N THR A 322 8.94 8.83 15.27
CA THR A 322 9.86 8.66 14.15
C THR A 322 9.78 9.91 13.29
N LEU A 323 10.91 10.52 13.02
CA LEU A 323 10.96 11.84 12.38
C LEU A 323 11.26 11.78 10.88
N GLY A 324 11.48 10.59 10.32
CA GLY A 324 12.06 10.48 9.00
C GLY A 324 13.54 10.86 8.96
N ALA A 325 14.08 10.79 7.75
CA ALA A 325 15.38 11.31 7.36
C ALA A 325 15.38 12.84 7.30
N ASP A 326 14.23 13.39 6.92
CA ASP A 326 14.01 14.81 6.77
C ASP A 326 13.93 15.59 8.08
N ALA A 327 14.25 16.87 7.99
CA ALA A 327 14.14 17.79 9.11
C ALA A 327 12.67 18.08 9.43
N THR A 328 12.11 17.33 10.38
CA THR A 328 10.74 17.56 10.86
C THR A 328 10.62 18.68 11.90
N SER A 329 9.47 19.37 11.85
CA SER A 329 9.10 20.36 12.86
C SER A 329 7.63 20.29 13.20
N VAL A 330 7.25 20.78 14.38
CA VAL A 330 5.84 20.98 14.71
C VAL A 330 5.30 22.15 13.88
N THR A 331 4.37 21.86 12.99
CA THR A 331 3.73 22.81 12.05
C THR A 331 2.32 23.20 12.48
N GLY A 332 1.73 22.41 13.38
CA GLY A 332 0.38 22.61 13.89
C GLY A 332 0.24 22.31 15.37
N ALA A 333 -0.60 23.08 16.06
CA ALA A 333 -1.03 22.81 17.42
C ALA A 333 -2.44 23.36 17.68
N ALA A 334 -3.29 22.59 18.35
CA ALA A 334 -4.67 22.97 18.68
C ALA A 334 -5.15 22.35 20.00
N ALA A 335 -6.21 22.91 20.58
CA ALA A 335 -6.86 22.33 21.76
C ALA A 335 -7.74 21.13 21.38
N GLY A 336 -7.80 20.13 22.25
CA GLY A 336 -8.59 18.91 22.05
C GLY A 336 -7.88 17.87 21.17
N THR A 337 -8.64 16.85 20.76
CA THR A 337 -8.19 15.77 19.87
C THR A 337 -8.60 16.07 18.43
N SER A 338 -7.68 15.87 17.50
CA SER A 338 -7.88 15.92 16.06
C SER A 338 -7.41 14.62 15.43
N VAL A 339 -8.12 14.15 14.41
CA VAL A 339 -7.74 12.98 13.59
C VAL A 339 -7.25 13.39 12.19
N VAL A 340 -7.13 14.70 11.98
CA VAL A 340 -6.61 15.32 10.77
C VAL A 340 -5.56 16.34 11.16
N ASP A 341 -4.70 16.71 10.20
CA ASP A 341 -3.65 17.69 10.44
C ASP A 341 -4.20 19.01 10.94
N VAL A 342 -3.59 19.49 12.02
CA VAL A 342 -3.84 20.81 12.56
C VAL A 342 -2.82 21.77 11.96
N VAL A 343 -3.23 23.01 11.72
CA VAL A 343 -2.36 24.02 11.09
C VAL A 343 -2.40 25.29 11.92
N GLY A 344 -1.23 25.89 12.14
CA GLY A 344 -1.09 27.09 12.98
C GLY A 344 -1.07 26.75 14.48
N GLY A 345 -1.23 27.75 15.35
CA GLY A 345 -1.20 27.56 16.82
C GLY A 345 0.20 27.32 17.42
N VAL A 346 1.19 26.95 16.60
CA VAL A 346 2.59 26.81 17.01
C VAL A 346 3.14 28.12 17.59
N ALA A 347 3.85 28.01 18.70
CA ALA A 347 4.40 29.11 19.50
C ALA A 347 3.35 30.13 19.99
N LEU A 348 2.06 29.77 19.98
CA LEU A 348 0.97 30.55 20.55
C LEU A 348 0.45 29.88 21.82
N SER A 349 -0.17 30.68 22.71
CA SER A 349 -0.85 30.14 23.89
C SER A 349 -2.20 29.57 23.48
N ILE A 350 -2.34 28.26 23.60
CA ILE A 350 -3.54 27.49 23.28
C ILE A 350 -4.25 27.18 24.59
N ALA A 351 -5.47 27.70 24.76
CA ALA A 351 -6.26 27.47 25.96
C ALA A 351 -6.86 26.06 25.96
N GLY A 352 -6.63 25.32 27.03
CA GLY A 352 -7.35 24.10 27.39
C GLY A 352 -8.50 24.40 28.35
N THR A 353 -8.99 23.36 29.02
CA THR A 353 -10.05 23.46 30.04
C THR A 353 -9.49 23.86 31.40
N TYR A 354 -8.30 23.36 31.75
CA TYR A 354 -7.69 23.52 33.08
C TYR A 354 -6.45 24.42 33.07
N GLY A 355 -5.90 24.72 31.89
CA GLY A 355 -4.74 25.60 31.73
C GLY A 355 -4.52 25.99 30.27
N SER A 356 -3.30 26.37 29.92
CA SER A 356 -2.92 26.64 28.54
C SER A 356 -1.55 26.09 28.21
N VAL A 357 -1.35 25.69 26.95
CA VAL A 357 -0.05 25.19 26.45
C VAL A 357 0.51 26.12 25.38
N VAL A 358 1.83 26.27 25.35
CA VAL A 358 2.59 26.79 24.21
C VAL A 358 3.46 25.66 23.70
N ILE A 359 3.27 25.21 22.46
CA ILE A 359 4.09 24.18 21.78
C ILE A 359 4.92 24.89 20.71
N ASN A 360 6.25 24.78 20.76
CA ASN A 360 7.16 25.42 19.81
C ASN A 360 7.46 24.50 18.62
N ALA A 361 7.97 25.07 17.52
CA ALA A 361 8.31 24.32 16.30
C ALA A 361 9.33 23.18 16.52
N ASN A 362 10.21 23.30 17.52
CA ASN A 362 11.16 22.25 17.90
C ASN A 362 10.55 21.18 18.85
N GLY A 363 9.23 21.19 19.01
CA GLY A 363 8.47 20.33 19.91
C GLY A 363 8.49 20.72 21.39
N SER A 364 9.40 21.61 21.83
CA SER A 364 9.43 22.01 23.25
C SER A 364 8.13 22.71 23.64
N TYR A 365 7.56 22.34 24.78
CA TYR A 365 6.32 22.94 25.26
C TYR A 365 6.39 23.42 26.71
N THR A 366 5.52 24.36 27.04
CA THR A 366 5.23 24.77 28.41
C THR A 366 3.73 24.79 28.61
N TYR A 367 3.24 24.00 29.55
CA TYR A 367 1.87 24.05 30.04
C TYR A 367 1.82 24.91 31.31
N THR A 368 0.86 25.82 31.37
CA THR A 368 0.59 26.70 32.52
C THR A 368 -0.78 26.36 33.09
N LEU A 369 -0.81 25.92 34.34
CA LEU A 369 -2.05 25.56 35.02
C LEU A 369 -2.83 26.80 35.45
N ASP A 370 -4.14 26.82 35.25
CA ASP A 370 -5.02 27.86 35.81
C ASP A 370 -5.40 27.49 37.26
N ASN A 371 -4.58 27.89 38.22
CA ASN A 371 -4.85 27.71 39.66
C ASN A 371 -6.04 28.55 40.17
N SER A 372 -6.72 29.32 39.31
CA SER A 372 -8.00 29.96 39.66
C SER A 372 -9.21 29.14 39.21
N ASN A 373 -9.00 28.06 38.46
CA ASN A 373 -10.04 27.15 38.01
C ASN A 373 -10.65 26.39 39.19
N THR A 374 -11.95 26.56 39.41
CA THR A 374 -12.64 25.97 40.57
C THR A 374 -12.71 24.45 40.54
N THR A 375 -12.64 23.84 39.36
CA THR A 375 -12.59 22.38 39.23
C THR A 375 -11.23 21.87 39.67
N VAL A 376 -10.14 22.54 39.26
CA VAL A 376 -8.77 22.21 39.70
C VAL A 376 -8.65 22.35 41.22
N GLN A 377 -9.10 23.48 41.79
CA GLN A 377 -9.06 23.72 43.24
C GLN A 377 -10.00 22.79 44.06
N GLY A 378 -10.80 21.97 43.39
CA GLY A 378 -11.73 21.06 44.04
C GLY A 378 -11.27 19.60 44.03
N LEU A 379 -10.07 19.31 43.52
CA LEU A 379 -9.58 17.93 43.40
C LEU A 379 -8.96 17.46 44.73
N ASP A 380 -9.41 16.32 45.21
CA ASP A 380 -8.81 15.67 46.38
C ASP A 380 -7.63 14.76 45.98
N ASP A 381 -6.90 14.26 46.98
CA ASP A 381 -5.88 13.22 46.77
C ASP A 381 -6.48 12.04 45.97
N LEU A 382 -5.76 11.60 44.92
CA LEU A 382 -6.15 10.52 43.98
C LEU A 382 -7.23 10.91 42.96
N GLU A 383 -7.73 12.14 42.95
CA GLU A 383 -8.51 12.68 41.84
C GLU A 383 -7.61 13.32 40.79
N ALA A 384 -8.06 13.33 39.54
CA ALA A 384 -7.32 13.96 38.45
C ALA A 384 -8.25 14.40 37.33
N VAL A 385 -7.81 15.41 36.59
CA VAL A 385 -8.43 15.88 35.34
C VAL A 385 -7.37 15.98 34.26
N THR A 386 -7.79 16.00 33.00
CA THR A 386 -6.86 16.01 31.86
C THR A 386 -7.18 17.12 30.87
N ASP A 387 -6.14 17.82 30.43
CA ASP A 387 -6.18 18.62 29.20
C ASP A 387 -5.49 17.85 28.06
N THR A 388 -6.11 17.87 26.88
CA THR A 388 -5.56 17.25 25.66
C THR A 388 -5.37 18.32 24.60
N PHE A 389 -4.22 18.27 23.92
CA PHE A 389 -3.87 19.16 22.82
C PHE A 389 -3.37 18.32 21.65
N SER A 390 -3.82 18.63 20.44
CA SER A 390 -3.30 17.99 19.23
C SER A 390 -2.12 18.77 18.70
N TYR A 391 -1.15 18.07 18.12
CA TYR A 391 -0.05 18.66 17.38
C TYR A 391 0.23 17.86 16.11
N THR A 392 0.76 18.55 15.10
CA THR A 392 1.17 17.96 13.81
C THR A 392 2.66 18.21 13.63
N ILE A 393 3.40 17.15 13.33
CA ILE A 393 4.76 17.22 12.80
C ILE A 393 4.69 17.06 11.28
N THR A 394 5.48 17.85 10.57
CA THR A 394 5.63 17.78 9.10
C THR A 394 7.12 17.80 8.80
N ASP A 395 7.55 16.98 7.85
CA ASP A 395 8.89 17.00 7.26
C ASP A 395 9.04 18.09 6.20
N GLN A 396 10.07 18.00 5.35
CA GLN A 396 10.41 19.05 4.41
C GLN A 396 9.68 18.90 3.07
N ASP A 397 9.34 17.68 2.67
CA ASP A 397 8.62 17.38 1.43
C ASP A 397 7.09 17.24 1.62
N GLY A 398 6.60 17.28 2.85
CA GLY A 398 5.23 17.64 3.20
C GLY A 398 4.41 16.53 3.85
N ASP A 399 5.02 15.38 4.07
CA ASP A 399 4.46 14.29 4.83
C ASP A 399 4.28 14.67 6.30
N SER A 400 3.14 14.28 6.86
CA SER A 400 2.64 14.81 8.13
C SER A 400 2.10 13.71 9.03
N SER A 401 2.28 13.91 10.34
CA SER A 401 1.72 13.03 11.36
C SER A 401 1.13 13.83 12.51
N THR A 402 -0.10 13.48 12.89
CA THR A 402 -0.87 14.19 13.92
C THR A 402 -1.20 13.28 15.10
N THR A 403 -0.95 13.77 16.31
CA THR A 403 -1.26 13.07 17.55
C THR A 403 -1.51 14.05 18.70
N THR A 404 -1.54 13.58 19.94
CA THR A 404 -1.89 14.40 21.11
C THR A 404 -0.82 14.43 22.20
N LEU A 405 -0.70 15.61 22.83
CA LEU A 405 -0.14 15.81 24.16
C LEU A 405 -1.26 15.79 25.20
N VAL A 406 -1.15 14.92 26.20
CA VAL A 406 -2.10 14.82 27.32
C VAL A 406 -1.42 15.27 28.61
N ILE A 407 -1.98 16.30 29.26
CA ILE A 407 -1.53 16.80 30.55
C ILE A 407 -2.53 16.36 31.63
N THR A 408 -2.06 15.56 32.59
CA THR A 408 -2.85 15.16 33.76
C THR A 408 -2.59 16.14 34.90
N VAL A 409 -3.65 16.74 35.44
CA VAL A 409 -3.61 17.57 36.65
C VAL A 409 -4.03 16.69 37.83
N ASN A 410 -3.10 16.40 38.73
CA ASN A 410 -3.38 15.60 39.93
C ASN A 410 -3.87 16.49 41.07
N GLY A 411 -4.93 16.08 41.75
CA GLY A 411 -5.43 16.73 42.94
C GLY A 411 -4.53 16.53 44.16
N GLN A 412 -4.62 17.47 45.09
CA GLN A 412 -4.05 17.36 46.42
C GLN A 412 -5.04 17.89 47.44
N THR A 413 -5.34 17.12 48.47
CA THR A 413 -6.30 17.55 49.48
C THR A 413 -5.81 18.80 50.20
N ASP A 414 -6.57 19.88 50.06
CA ASP A 414 -6.33 21.16 50.72
C ASP A 414 -6.28 21.02 52.25
N GLY A 415 -5.36 21.76 52.87
CA GLY A 415 -5.26 21.84 54.33
C GLY A 415 -6.50 22.47 54.97
N PRO A 416 -6.79 22.16 56.25
CA PRO A 416 -7.92 22.78 56.94
C PRO A 416 -7.76 24.31 56.97
N PRO A 417 -8.85 25.09 56.82
CA PRO A 417 -8.76 26.54 56.85
C PRO A 417 -8.24 27.02 58.21
N THR A 418 -7.25 27.91 58.21
CA THR A 418 -6.73 28.53 59.43
C THR A 418 -7.50 29.81 59.76
N VAL A 419 -8.08 29.88 60.95
CA VAL A 419 -8.72 31.10 61.47
C VAL A 419 -7.77 31.77 62.46
N THR A 420 -7.25 32.95 62.10
CA THR A 420 -6.45 33.79 63.01
C THR A 420 -7.34 34.89 63.58
N ILE A 421 -7.48 34.92 64.90
CA ILE A 421 -8.11 36.05 65.60
C ILE A 421 -7.00 37.01 66.04
N GLU A 422 -6.96 38.21 65.48
CA GLU A 422 -6.05 39.25 65.96
C GLU A 422 -6.51 39.76 67.32
N ASN A 423 -5.70 39.54 68.36
CA ASN A 423 -5.92 40.15 69.66
C ASN A 423 -5.44 41.60 69.62
N THR A 424 -6.38 42.54 69.63
CA THR A 424 -6.11 43.99 69.60
C THR A 424 -6.09 44.63 71.00
N ASP A 425 -6.20 43.86 72.08
CA ASP A 425 -6.13 44.41 73.44
C ASP A 425 -4.65 44.54 73.87
N LEU A 426 -4.21 45.80 74.04
CA LEU A 426 -2.83 46.22 74.39
C LEU A 426 -2.54 46.18 75.90
#